data_AF-A0A1S3VXT6-F1
#
_entry.id   AF-A0A1S3VXT6-F1
#
_cell.length_a   1.000
_cell.length_b   1.000
_cell.length_c   1.000
_cell.angle_alpha   90.00
_cell.angle_beta   90.00
_cell.angle_gamma   90.00
#
_symmetry.space_group_name_H-M   'P 1'
#
loop_
_entity.id
_entity.type
_entity.pdbx_description
1 polymer ?
#
loop_
_entity_poly.entity_id
_entity_poly.type
_entity_poly.pdbx_seq_one_letter_code
_entity_poly.pdbx_strand_id
1 'polypeptide(L)'
;MHQSRYALDMLNKFDMLHCNSANTLAEVSLKLEKDPGEEGVNLIEYREMVGSLRYICHTKPDLSSNVGVISRFMQSPRISHLNAAKHMLRYLKGTYTYGIFLPRGEPRTKVQITSYSDSDLCEDKGDRKSTVGYIFFLGGAPISWNSTKESVGALSSYEAEYIVVYEVRYVI
;
A
#
# COMPACT_ATOMS: atom_id res chain seq x y z
N MET A 1 -2.82 -5.93 -16.83
CA MET A 1 -2.96 -4.49 -16.52
C MET A 1 -1.61 -3.96 -16.10
N HIS A 2 -1.10 -2.93 -16.78
CA HIS A 2 0.27 -2.46 -16.62
C HIS A 2 0.32 -0.93 -16.73
N GLN A 3 1.04 -0.28 -15.81
CA GLN A 3 1.13 1.18 -15.69
C GLN A 3 2.57 1.71 -15.78
N SER A 4 3.47 1.04 -16.53
CA SER A 4 4.86 1.48 -16.70
C SER A 4 5.02 2.95 -17.06
N ARG A 5 4.20 3.48 -17.97
CA ARG A 5 4.29 4.89 -18.37
C ARG A 5 4.07 5.81 -17.19
N TYR A 6 3.01 5.59 -16.42
CA TYR A 6 2.73 6.35 -15.21
C TYR A 6 3.83 6.20 -14.16
N ALA A 7 4.37 4.99 -13.99
CA ALA A 7 5.50 4.75 -13.10
C ALA A 7 6.74 5.57 -13.51
N LEU A 8 7.08 5.58 -14.79
CA LEU A 8 8.23 6.34 -15.32
C LEU A 8 8.01 7.86 -15.19
N ASP A 9 6.82 8.34 -15.52
CA ASP A 9 6.46 9.76 -15.38
C ASP A 9 6.57 10.19 -13.90
N MET A 10 6.12 9.35 -12.96
CA MET A 10 6.26 9.57 -11.52
C MET A 10 7.72 9.58 -11.07
N LEU A 11 8.52 8.62 -11.54
CA LEU A 11 9.95 8.56 -11.21
C LEU A 11 10.70 9.78 -11.74
N ASN A 12 10.35 10.27 -12.93
CA ASN A 12 10.93 11.48 -13.48
C ASN A 12 10.53 12.72 -12.66
N LYS A 13 9.25 12.83 -12.30
CA LYS A 13 8.70 13.96 -11.53
C LYS A 13 9.38 14.17 -10.18
N PHE A 14 9.78 13.10 -9.50
CA PHE A 14 10.41 13.16 -8.18
C PHE A 14 11.94 12.94 -8.23
N ASP A 15 12.57 13.10 -9.39
CA ASP A 15 14.01 12.91 -9.60
C ASP A 15 14.54 11.52 -9.18
N MET A 16 13.70 10.49 -9.30
CA MET A 16 14.00 9.10 -8.93
C MET A 16 14.29 8.21 -10.15
N LEU A 17 14.32 8.74 -11.37
CA LEU A 17 14.54 7.92 -12.58
C LEU A 17 15.94 7.29 -12.62
N HIS A 18 16.96 8.02 -12.13
CA HIS A 18 18.35 7.58 -12.10
C HIS A 18 18.79 7.00 -10.75
N CYS A 19 17.86 6.80 -9.80
CA CYS A 19 18.18 6.24 -8.49
C CYS A 19 18.54 4.74 -8.55
N ASN A 20 19.17 4.20 -7.51
CA ASN A 20 19.35 2.75 -7.37
C ASN A 20 18.02 2.07 -7.04
N SER A 21 17.68 0.98 -7.72
CA SER A 21 16.47 0.21 -7.40
C SER A 21 16.54 -0.42 -6.01
N ALA A 22 15.38 -0.61 -5.39
CA ALA A 22 15.24 -1.42 -4.18
C ALA A 22 14.57 -2.75 -4.56
N ASN A 23 15.02 -3.85 -3.94
CA ASN A 23 14.38 -5.16 -4.12
C ASN A 23 13.31 -5.41 -3.04
N THR A 24 13.25 -4.57 -2.00
CA THR A 24 12.31 -4.67 -0.89
C THR A 24 11.34 -3.48 -0.89
N LEU A 25 10.08 -3.74 -0.51
CA LEU A 25 9.01 -2.73 -0.44
C LEU A 25 9.19 -1.75 0.74
N ALA A 26 9.76 -2.23 1.84
CA ALA A 26 10.11 -1.47 3.02
C ALA A 26 11.50 -1.88 3.49
N GLU A 27 12.19 -0.99 4.19
CA GLU A 27 13.37 -1.39 4.96
C GLU A 27 12.90 -2.15 6.22
N VAL A 28 13.57 -3.27 6.51
CA VAL A 28 13.19 -4.27 7.53
C VAL A 28 13.25 -3.73 8.97
N SER A 29 13.44 -2.42 9.17
CA SER A 29 13.60 -1.79 10.49
C SER A 29 12.98 -0.40 10.60
N LEU A 30 12.27 0.06 9.57
CA LEU A 30 11.73 1.42 9.53
C LEU A 30 10.42 1.51 10.32
N LYS A 31 10.53 1.74 11.64
CA LYS A 31 9.40 2.13 12.47
C LYS A 31 9.15 3.62 12.28
N LEU A 32 8.13 3.97 11.51
CA LEU A 32 7.72 5.35 11.30
C LEU A 32 6.97 5.86 12.54
N GLU A 33 7.59 6.79 13.27
CA GLU A 33 7.03 7.40 14.47
C GLU A 33 6.88 8.91 14.28
N LYS A 34 5.95 9.53 15.02
CA LYS A 34 5.81 10.99 15.05
C LYS A 34 6.87 11.57 15.99
N ASP A 35 8.11 11.69 15.51
CA ASP A 35 9.16 12.38 16.26
C ASP A 35 9.08 13.91 16.01
N PRO A 36 8.71 14.73 17.03
CA PRO A 36 8.67 16.17 16.87
C PRO A 36 10.06 16.80 16.72
N GLY A 37 11.12 16.11 17.16
CA GLY A 37 12.52 16.55 17.07
C GLY A 37 13.16 16.31 15.71
N GLU A 38 12.56 15.46 14.87
CA GLU A 38 13.04 15.23 13.51
C GLU A 38 12.74 16.42 12.61
N GLU A 39 13.63 16.73 11.67
CA GLU A 39 13.42 17.82 10.72
C GLU A 39 12.18 17.58 9.82
N GLY A 40 11.38 18.64 9.67
CA GLY A 40 10.19 18.63 8.82
C GLY A 40 10.54 18.69 7.34
N VAL A 41 9.68 18.14 6.49
CA VAL A 41 9.86 18.17 5.02
C VAL A 41 8.80 19.03 4.34
N ASN A 42 9.01 19.33 3.06
CA ASN A 42 8.03 20.05 2.26
C ASN A 42 6.71 19.27 2.19
N LEU A 43 5.66 19.85 2.80
CA LEU A 43 4.35 19.24 2.92
C LEU A 43 3.64 19.05 1.57
N ILE A 44 3.85 19.96 0.61
CA ILE A 44 3.23 19.89 -0.72
C ILE A 44 3.84 18.73 -1.50
N GLU A 45 5.17 18.69 -1.57
CA GLU A 45 5.92 17.65 -2.26
C GLU A 45 5.60 16.26 -1.70
N TYR A 46 5.58 16.13 -0.36
CA TYR A 46 5.25 14.87 0.29
C TYR A 46 3.83 14.40 -0.03
N ARG A 47 2.83 15.29 0.05
CA ARG A 47 1.43 14.95 -0.27
C ARG A 47 1.26 14.53 -1.73
N GLU A 48 1.94 15.22 -2.63
CA GLU A 48 1.92 14.92 -4.05
C GLU A 48 2.55 13.55 -4.34
N MET A 49 3.66 13.22 -3.67
CA MET A 49 4.32 11.92 -3.76
C MET A 49 3.41 10.79 -3.26
N VAL A 50 2.83 10.94 -2.07
CA VAL A 50 1.92 9.93 -1.51
C VAL A 50 0.65 9.78 -2.35
N GLY A 51 0.11 10.88 -2.89
CA GLY A 51 -1.04 10.83 -3.81
C GLY A 51 -0.73 10.06 -5.09
N SER A 52 0.47 10.27 -5.66
CA SER A 52 0.92 9.56 -6.86
C SER A 52 1.12 8.06 -6.58
N LEU A 53 1.74 7.72 -5.44
CA LEU A 53 1.86 6.34 -4.97
C LEU A 53 0.48 5.69 -4.72
N ARG A 54 -0.49 6.43 -4.18
CA ARG A 54 -1.85 5.91 -3.99
C ARG A 54 -2.53 5.57 -5.32
N TYR A 55 -2.30 6.35 -6.37
CA TYR A 55 -2.85 6.05 -7.69
C TYR A 55 -2.26 4.75 -8.28
N ILE A 56 -0.94 4.54 -8.16
CA ILE A 56 -0.32 3.33 -8.73
C ILE A 56 -0.74 2.05 -8.01
N CYS A 57 -1.15 2.15 -6.74
CA CYS A 57 -1.71 1.01 -5.99
C CYS A 57 -2.92 0.38 -6.66
N HIS A 58 -3.63 1.05 -7.59
CA HIS A 58 -4.70 0.44 -8.38
C HIS A 58 -4.24 -0.67 -9.33
N THR A 59 -2.93 -0.77 -9.60
CA THR A 59 -2.36 -1.85 -10.43
C THR A 59 -1.20 -2.59 -9.76
N LYS A 60 -0.81 -2.18 -8.55
CA LYS A 60 0.28 -2.74 -7.76
C LYS A 60 -0.17 -2.99 -6.31
N PRO A 61 -0.87 -4.12 -6.05
CA PRO A 61 -1.42 -4.44 -4.73
C PRO A 61 -0.36 -4.48 -3.63
N ASP A 62 0.85 -4.90 -3.99
CA ASP A 62 2.03 -5.01 -3.13
C ASP A 62 2.44 -3.71 -2.43
N LEU A 63 2.11 -2.54 -3.02
CA LEU A 63 2.42 -1.24 -2.43
C LEU A 63 1.37 -0.75 -1.43
N SER A 64 0.16 -1.32 -1.42
CA SER A 64 -1.02 -0.72 -0.79
C SER A 64 -0.86 -0.50 0.71
N SER A 65 -0.33 -1.50 1.42
CA SER A 65 -0.10 -1.41 2.88
C SER A 65 0.90 -0.30 3.22
N ASN A 66 2.05 -0.28 2.56
CA ASN A 66 3.10 0.72 2.81
C ASN A 66 2.63 2.14 2.47
N VAL A 67 1.87 2.32 1.38
CA VAL A 67 1.26 3.62 1.05
C VAL A 67 0.28 4.04 2.15
N GLY A 68 -0.49 3.10 2.69
CA GLY A 68 -1.39 3.32 3.82
C GLY A 68 -0.66 3.85 5.06
N VAL A 69 0.51 3.29 5.38
CA VAL A 69 1.34 3.74 6.52
C VAL A 69 1.84 5.17 6.32
N ILE A 70 2.51 5.47 5.20
CA ILE A 70 3.08 6.81 4.95
C ILE A 70 1.99 7.90 4.83
N SER A 71 0.78 7.52 4.41
CA SER A 71 -0.36 8.46 4.32
C SER A 71 -0.77 9.03 5.67
N ARG A 72 -0.47 8.36 6.79
CA ARG A 72 -0.79 8.82 8.15
C ARG A 72 -0.06 10.12 8.53
N PHE A 73 1.02 10.44 7.82
CA PHE A 73 1.92 11.55 8.16
C PHE A 73 1.77 12.77 7.22
N MET A 74 0.73 12.82 6.38
CA MET A 74 0.48 13.93 5.44
C MET A 74 0.26 15.31 6.10
N GLN A 75 -0.09 15.37 7.38
CA GLN A 75 -0.30 16.62 8.11
C GLN A 75 1.00 17.25 8.61
N SER A 76 1.97 16.43 8.99
CA SER A 76 3.27 16.85 9.53
C SER A 76 4.33 15.80 9.16
N PRO A 77 4.75 15.75 7.88
CA PRO A 77 5.74 14.79 7.44
C PRO A 77 7.14 15.18 7.93
N ARG A 78 7.99 14.17 8.08
CA ARG A 78 9.38 14.27 8.56
C ARG A 78 10.31 13.55 7.59
N ILE A 79 11.62 13.70 7.78
CA ILE A 79 12.64 13.11 6.91
C ILE A 79 12.50 11.58 6.80
N SER A 80 12.22 10.88 7.91
CA SER A 80 11.97 9.44 7.96
C SER A 80 10.81 9.03 7.05
N HIS A 81 9.70 9.77 7.10
CA HIS A 81 8.52 9.57 6.27
C HIS A 81 8.84 9.78 4.78
N LEU A 82 9.58 10.84 4.45
CA LEU A 82 10.02 11.10 3.07
C LEU A 82 10.96 10.01 2.55
N ASN A 83 11.88 9.54 3.37
CA ASN A 83 12.80 8.46 3.03
C ASN A 83 12.05 7.16 2.76
N ALA A 84 11.03 6.84 3.56
CA ALA A 84 10.16 5.68 3.30
C ALA A 84 9.43 5.81 1.95
N ALA A 85 8.87 6.99 1.64
CA ALA A 85 8.23 7.22 0.34
C ALA A 85 9.22 7.10 -0.83
N LYS A 86 10.43 7.64 -0.69
CA LYS A 86 11.52 7.50 -1.68
C LYS A 86 11.98 6.04 -1.83
N HIS A 87 12.02 5.26 -0.76
CA HIS A 87 12.33 3.83 -0.83
C HIS A 87 11.28 3.06 -1.66
N MET A 88 10.00 3.40 -1.52
CA MET A 88 8.94 2.83 -2.37
C MET A 88 9.10 3.23 -3.84
N LEU A 89 9.51 4.46 -4.14
CA LEU A 89 9.84 4.88 -5.51
C LEU A 89 11.04 4.09 -6.06
N ARG A 90 12.07 3.82 -5.25
CA ARG A 90 13.19 2.94 -5.66
C ARG A 90 12.73 1.52 -5.95
N TYR A 91 11.80 0.99 -5.17
CA TYR A 91 11.21 -0.32 -5.43
C TYR A 91 10.42 -0.31 -6.76
N LEU A 92 9.62 0.73 -6.97
CA LEU A 92 8.89 0.92 -8.21
C LEU A 92 9.83 1.01 -9.42
N LYS A 93 10.99 1.65 -9.28
CA LYS A 93 12.03 1.70 -10.32
C LYS A 93 12.59 0.32 -10.68
N GLY A 94 12.59 -0.64 -9.76
CA GLY A 94 12.97 -2.03 -10.04
C GLY A 94 11.83 -2.86 -10.67
N THR A 95 10.58 -2.47 -10.44
CA THR A 95 9.39 -3.28 -10.76
C THR A 95 8.38 -2.58 -11.66
N TYR A 96 8.74 -1.47 -12.31
CA TYR A 96 7.81 -0.67 -13.13
C TYR A 96 7.24 -1.46 -14.32
N THR A 97 7.97 -2.46 -14.80
CA THR A 97 7.56 -3.40 -15.86
C THR A 97 6.58 -4.48 -15.39
N TYR A 98 6.38 -4.61 -14.08
CA TYR A 98 5.50 -5.64 -13.51
C TYR A 98 4.05 -5.14 -13.54
N GLY A 99 3.12 -6.05 -13.82
CA GLY A 99 1.70 -5.77 -13.84
C GLY A 99 0.87 -7.01 -13.57
N ILE A 100 -0.43 -6.81 -13.42
CA ILE A 100 -1.38 -7.88 -13.12
C ILE A 100 -1.72 -8.64 -14.40
N PHE A 101 -1.47 -9.93 -14.44
CA PHE A 101 -1.92 -10.79 -15.53
C PHE A 101 -3.33 -11.32 -15.20
N LEU A 102 -4.31 -10.96 -16.02
CA LEU A 102 -5.67 -11.50 -15.94
C LEU A 102 -5.77 -12.66 -16.93
N PRO A 103 -5.84 -13.92 -16.48
CA PRO A 103 -5.95 -15.06 -17.38
C PRO A 103 -7.29 -15.03 -18.10
N ARG A 104 -7.26 -15.37 -19.38
CA ARG A 104 -8.49 -15.58 -20.15
C ARG A 104 -9.10 -16.91 -19.70
N GLY A 105 -10.33 -16.88 -19.17
CA GLY A 105 -11.03 -18.09 -18.78
C GLY A 105 -11.22 -19.04 -19.97
N GLU A 106 -11.05 -20.33 -19.73
CA GLU A 106 -11.41 -21.35 -20.72
C GLU A 106 -12.93 -21.43 -20.88
N PRO A 107 -13.45 -21.65 -22.10
CA PRO A 107 -14.86 -21.88 -22.29
C PRO A 107 -15.29 -23.10 -21.46
N ARG A 108 -16.20 -22.89 -20.48
CA ARG A 108 -16.82 -23.88 -19.57
C ARG A 108 -16.19 -24.04 -18.18
N THR A 109 -15.14 -23.29 -17.84
CA THR A 109 -14.60 -23.31 -16.47
C THR A 109 -15.44 -22.40 -15.57
N LYS A 110 -15.86 -22.89 -14.40
CA LYS A 110 -16.56 -22.06 -13.42
C LYS A 110 -15.64 -20.91 -13.00
N VAL A 111 -16.14 -19.69 -13.08
CA VAL A 111 -15.45 -18.51 -12.57
C VAL A 111 -15.41 -18.62 -11.05
N GLN A 112 -14.21 -18.81 -10.49
CA GLN A 112 -14.00 -18.86 -9.04
C GLN A 112 -13.52 -17.49 -8.56
N ILE A 113 -14.23 -16.97 -7.55
CA ILE A 113 -13.80 -15.83 -6.77
C ILE A 113 -13.24 -16.36 -5.45
N THR A 114 -12.03 -15.93 -5.12
CA THR A 114 -11.37 -16.27 -3.84
C THR A 114 -10.95 -14.98 -3.17
N SER A 115 -11.22 -14.84 -1.89
CA SER A 115 -10.83 -13.68 -1.09
C SER A 115 -9.91 -14.10 0.05
N TYR A 116 -8.93 -13.25 0.34
CA TYR A 116 -8.13 -13.32 1.55
C TYR A 116 -8.31 -12.02 2.32
N SER A 117 -8.40 -12.14 3.63
CA SER A 117 -8.48 -11.03 4.57
C SER A 117 -7.43 -11.24 5.65
N ASP A 118 -6.80 -10.16 6.07
CA ASP A 118 -5.78 -10.16 7.11
C ASP A 118 -5.96 -8.95 8.02
N SER A 119 -5.66 -9.11 9.30
CA SER A 119 -5.78 -8.05 10.29
C SER A 119 -4.62 -8.07 11.26
N ASP A 120 -3.82 -7.01 11.27
CA ASP A 120 -2.71 -6.83 12.18
C ASP A 120 -3.14 -5.95 13.35
N LEU A 121 -3.37 -6.58 14.51
CA LEU A 121 -3.52 -5.89 15.79
C LEU A 121 -2.11 -5.67 16.38
N CYS A 122 -1.80 -4.43 16.81
CA CYS A 122 -0.60 -4.09 17.61
C CYS A 122 0.70 -3.70 16.87
N GLU A 123 0.69 -3.35 15.58
CA GLU A 123 1.90 -2.80 14.94
C GLU A 123 2.07 -1.27 15.13
N ASP A 124 1.00 -0.56 15.48
CA ASP A 124 1.01 0.90 15.72
C ASP A 124 0.99 1.23 17.22
N LYS A 125 2.16 1.58 17.77
CA LYS A 125 2.32 1.96 19.20
C LYS A 125 1.57 3.24 19.58
N GLY A 126 1.15 4.05 18.61
CA GLY A 126 0.49 5.34 18.87
C GLY A 126 -0.98 5.19 19.26
N ASP A 127 -1.76 4.40 18.50
CA ASP A 127 -3.22 4.36 18.64
C ASP A 127 -3.80 2.98 18.97
N ARG A 128 -3.01 1.89 19.00
CA ARG A 128 -3.48 0.49 19.16
C ARG A 128 -4.60 0.07 18.20
N LYS A 129 -4.76 0.77 17.08
CA LYS A 129 -5.75 0.46 16.05
C LYS A 129 -5.19 -0.58 15.09
N SER A 130 -6.01 -1.55 14.71
CA SER A 130 -5.62 -2.59 13.77
C SER A 130 -5.46 -2.03 12.35
N THR A 131 -4.61 -2.65 11.55
CA THR A 131 -4.60 -2.46 10.09
C THR A 131 -5.28 -3.67 9.48
N VAL A 132 -6.30 -3.43 8.66
CA VAL A 132 -7.09 -4.47 8.02
C VAL A 132 -6.88 -4.42 6.52
N GLY A 133 -6.68 -5.59 5.93
CA GLY A 133 -6.41 -5.75 4.52
C GLY A 133 -7.31 -6.82 3.91
N TYR A 134 -7.63 -6.65 2.64
CA TYR A 134 -8.25 -7.71 1.85
C TYR A 134 -7.71 -7.72 0.42
N ILE A 135 -7.83 -8.88 -0.22
CA ILE A 135 -7.56 -9.05 -1.63
C ILE A 135 -8.50 -10.10 -2.23
N PHE A 136 -9.14 -9.73 -3.34
CA PHE A 136 -10.01 -10.57 -4.14
C PHE A 136 -9.30 -11.04 -5.40
N PHE A 137 -9.43 -12.32 -5.70
CA PHE A 137 -8.91 -12.97 -6.88
C PHE A 137 -10.05 -13.49 -7.75
N LEU A 138 -9.91 -13.31 -9.06
CA LEU A 138 -10.77 -13.87 -10.10
C LEU A 138 -9.94 -14.80 -10.97
N GLY A 139 -10.22 -16.10 -10.92
CA GLY A 139 -9.45 -17.09 -11.70
C GLY A 139 -7.95 -17.06 -11.40
N GLY A 140 -7.58 -16.78 -10.15
CA GLY A 140 -6.18 -16.70 -9.70
C GLY A 140 -5.50 -15.34 -9.88
N ALA A 141 -6.16 -14.35 -10.48
CA ALA A 141 -5.60 -13.00 -10.64
C ALA A 141 -6.27 -11.97 -9.72
N PRO A 142 -5.50 -11.06 -9.08
CA PRO A 142 -6.07 -10.06 -8.17
C PRO A 142 -6.90 -9.04 -8.94
N ILE A 143 -8.10 -8.74 -8.44
CA ILE A 143 -9.07 -7.82 -9.07
C ILE A 143 -9.49 -6.65 -8.17
N SER A 144 -9.40 -6.81 -6.85
CA SER A 144 -9.72 -5.76 -5.88
C SER A 144 -8.93 -6.00 -4.60
N TRP A 145 -8.45 -4.94 -3.96
CA TRP A 145 -7.70 -5.02 -2.72
C TRP A 145 -7.76 -3.68 -2.00
N ASN A 146 -7.54 -3.71 -0.69
CA ASN A 146 -7.38 -2.52 0.12
C ASN A 146 -6.56 -2.86 1.37
N SER A 147 -5.92 -1.84 1.95
CA SER A 147 -5.30 -1.88 3.27
C SER A 147 -5.64 -0.57 3.98
N THR A 148 -6.41 -0.68 5.06
CA THR A 148 -6.95 0.47 5.79
C THR A 148 -6.72 0.30 7.28
N LYS A 149 -6.38 1.39 7.97
CA LYS A 149 -6.33 1.40 9.43
C LYS A 149 -7.76 1.51 9.97
N GLU A 150 -8.18 0.62 10.85
CA GLU A 150 -9.54 0.63 11.39
C GLU A 150 -9.84 1.93 12.14
N SER A 151 -11.07 2.42 11.99
CA SER A 151 -11.53 3.59 12.73
C SER A 151 -11.85 3.24 14.19
N VAL A 152 -12.39 2.04 14.41
CA VAL A 152 -12.75 1.44 15.70
C VAL A 152 -11.61 0.56 16.19
N GLY A 153 -11.26 0.64 17.47
CA GLY A 153 -10.26 -0.25 18.05
C GLY A 153 -10.87 -1.62 18.33
N ALA A 154 -10.30 -2.69 17.76
CA ALA A 154 -10.60 -4.06 18.17
C ALA A 154 -9.94 -4.37 19.52
N LEU A 155 -10.64 -5.05 20.41
CA LEU A 155 -10.12 -5.44 21.73
C LEU A 155 -9.39 -6.79 21.68
N SER A 156 -9.53 -7.54 20.59
CA SER A 156 -8.85 -8.81 20.33
C SER A 156 -8.61 -9.04 18.84
N SER A 157 -7.71 -9.96 18.49
CA SER A 157 -7.49 -10.36 17.09
C SER A 157 -8.75 -10.95 16.45
N TYR A 158 -9.54 -11.70 17.23
CA TYR A 158 -10.81 -12.26 16.75
C TYR A 158 -11.83 -11.19 16.37
N GLU A 159 -11.92 -10.11 17.17
CA GLU A 159 -12.77 -8.97 16.84
C GLU A 159 -12.29 -8.25 15.58
N ALA A 160 -10.98 -8.08 15.41
CA ALA A 160 -10.40 -7.47 14.21
C ALA A 160 -10.76 -8.31 12.97
N GLU A 161 -10.54 -9.63 13.01
CA GLU A 161 -10.91 -10.55 11.93
C GLU A 161 -12.41 -10.46 11.58
N TYR A 162 -13.27 -10.40 12.59
CA TYR A 162 -14.72 -10.29 12.38
C TYR A 162 -15.12 -8.97 11.71
N ILE A 163 -14.50 -7.84 12.10
CA ILE A 163 -14.74 -6.54 11.48
C ILE A 163 -14.30 -6.59 10.01
N VAL A 164 -13.14 -7.17 9.68
CA VAL A 164 -12.68 -7.29 8.29
C VAL A 164 -13.69 -8.06 7.45
N VAL A 165 -14.12 -9.25 7.91
CA VAL A 165 -15.08 -10.06 7.16
C VAL A 165 -16.38 -9.30 6.93
N TYR A 166 -16.84 -8.51 7.90
CA TYR A 166 -18.03 -7.68 7.77
C TYR A 166 -17.87 -6.55 6.76
N GLU A 167 -16.75 -5.81 6.79
CA GLU A 167 -16.46 -4.73 5.84
C GLU A 167 -16.29 -5.27 4.40
N VAL A 168 -15.59 -6.39 4.26
CA VAL A 168 -15.27 -7.03 2.96
C VAL A 168 -16.53 -7.53 2.26
N ARG A 169 -17.60 -7.86 3.01
CA ARG A 169 -18.88 -8.32 2.44
C ARG A 169 -19.52 -7.32 1.48
N TYR A 170 -19.25 -6.02 1.62
CA TYR A 170 -19.87 -4.97 0.82
C TYR A 170 -19.01 -4.49 -0.37
N VAL A 171 -17.89 -5.17 -0.65
CA VAL A 171 -16.89 -4.72 -1.63
C VAL A 171 -17.10 -5.32 -3.03
N ILE A 172 -17.99 -6.30 -3.20
CA ILE A 172 -18.33 -6.92 -4.50
C ILE A 172 -19.81 -6.83 -4.82
#